data_AF-A0A925N4N9-F1
#
_entry.id   AF-A0A925N4N9-F1
#
_cell.length_a   1.000
_cell.length_b   1.000
_cell.length_c   1.000
_cell.angle_alpha   90.00
_cell.angle_beta   90.00
_cell.angle_gamma   90.00
#
_symmetry.space_group_name_H-M   'P 1'
#
loop_
_entity.id
_entity.type
_entity.pdbx_description
1 polymer ?
#
loop_
_entity_poly.entity_id
_entity_poly.type
_entity_poly.pdbx_seq_one_letter_code
_entity_poly.pdbx_strand_id
1 'polypeptide(L)'
;MSIFSETYARLADDVYNDKRLEPRVNGAPFKAIRVVENASGYYGVIYKNVVTHELVVAHRGTEFDGDKLRDLVVTDGQMELIELNQQLDGARETVELARALARTMGPGRTEVTVTATGHSLGGALAQMTAAEYGLRGETFNAYGAAGLHGTPAGGAQVINHVRATDMVSAAGQHFGSVRIY
;
A
#
# COMPACT_ATOMS: atom_id res chain seq x y z
N MET A 1 16.03 -6.96 13.38
CA MET A 1 16.78 -6.21 12.33
C MET A 1 15.78 -5.70 11.32
N SER A 2 15.96 -4.46 10.88
CA SER A 2 14.91 -3.68 10.25
C SER A 2 14.90 -3.85 8.72
N ILE A 3 13.95 -4.61 8.19
CA ILE A 3 13.59 -4.74 6.77
C ILE A 3 12.96 -3.44 6.16
N PHE A 4 13.18 -2.27 6.78
CA PHE A 4 12.14 -1.32 7.27
C PHE A 4 11.84 -0.04 6.45
N SER A 5 12.20 0.07 5.16
CA SER A 5 11.73 1.19 4.28
C SER A 5 11.97 0.91 2.81
N GLU A 6 13.20 0.56 2.44
CA GLU A 6 13.59 0.45 1.03
C GLU A 6 12.83 -0.68 0.30
N THR A 7 12.57 -1.79 1.01
CA THR A 7 11.79 -2.89 0.46
C THR A 7 10.38 -2.48 0.12
N TYR A 8 9.69 -1.86 1.07
CA TYR A 8 8.31 -1.44 0.90
C TYR A 8 8.21 -0.35 -0.18
N ALA A 9 9.21 0.54 -0.27
CA ALA A 9 9.30 1.54 -1.32
C ALA A 9 9.42 0.91 -2.71
N ARG A 10 10.32 -0.07 -2.87
CA ARG A 10 10.50 -0.77 -4.14
C ARG A 10 9.28 -1.60 -4.53
N LEU A 11 8.58 -2.22 -3.58
CA LEU A 11 7.34 -2.95 -3.88
C LEU A 11 6.18 -2.00 -4.20
N ALA A 12 6.11 -0.84 -3.54
CA ALA A 12 5.16 0.22 -3.85
C ALA A 12 5.43 0.90 -5.21
N ASP A 13 6.67 0.84 -5.71
CA ASP A 13 7.05 1.29 -7.06
C ASP A 13 6.83 0.17 -8.11
N ASP A 14 7.20 -1.07 -7.79
CA ASP A 14 7.08 -2.21 -8.72
C ASP A 14 5.63 -2.51 -9.13
N VAL A 15 4.66 -2.19 -8.27
CA VAL A 15 3.23 -2.36 -8.55
C VAL A 15 2.75 -1.55 -9.78
N TYR A 16 3.53 -0.57 -10.24
CA TYR A 16 3.28 0.20 -11.47
C TYR A 16 3.90 -0.43 -12.74
N ASN A 17 4.71 -1.48 -12.62
CA ASN A 17 5.41 -2.09 -13.75
C ASN A 17 4.65 -3.29 -14.33
N ASP A 18 4.04 -3.12 -15.51
CA ASP A 18 3.33 -4.19 -16.23
C ASP A 18 4.21 -5.40 -16.59
N LYS A 19 5.52 -5.18 -16.75
CA LYS A 19 6.49 -6.23 -17.11
C LYS A 19 7.06 -7.03 -15.93
N ARG A 20 6.54 -6.82 -14.71
CA ARG A 20 6.83 -7.55 -13.46
C ARG A 20 8.23 -8.14 -13.42
N LEU A 21 9.20 -7.29 -13.13
CA LEU A 21 10.52 -7.76 -12.75
C LEU A 21 10.32 -8.54 -11.44
N GLU A 22 10.86 -9.74 -11.26
CA GLU A 22 10.94 -10.33 -9.91
C GLU A 22 11.77 -9.33 -9.07
N PRO A 23 11.15 -8.50 -8.20
CA PRO A 23 11.87 -7.35 -7.68
C PRO A 23 12.92 -7.89 -6.71
N ARG A 24 14.17 -7.87 -7.16
CA ARG A 24 15.33 -8.18 -6.31
C ARG A 24 15.59 -6.98 -5.44
N VAL A 25 14.88 -6.93 -4.32
CA VAL A 25 15.04 -5.90 -3.31
C VAL A 25 16.11 -6.33 -2.32
N ASN A 26 17.25 -5.66 -2.28
CA ASN A 26 18.29 -5.86 -1.25
C ASN A 26 18.65 -7.32 -0.95
N GLY A 27 18.62 -8.20 -1.97
CA GLY A 27 18.88 -9.63 -1.81
C GLY A 27 17.75 -10.45 -1.16
N ALA A 28 16.66 -9.84 -0.69
CA ALA A 28 15.44 -10.54 -0.30
C ALA A 28 14.64 -10.90 -1.56
N PRO A 29 14.41 -12.18 -1.89
CA PRO A 29 13.72 -12.54 -3.11
C PRO A 29 12.22 -12.44 -2.86
N PHE A 30 11.63 -11.28 -3.15
CA PHE A 30 10.19 -11.15 -3.24
C PHE A 30 9.74 -11.64 -4.62
N LYS A 31 8.67 -12.43 -4.64
CA LYS A 31 8.02 -12.89 -5.86
C LYS A 31 6.57 -12.44 -5.88
N ALA A 32 6.14 -11.83 -6.98
CA ALA A 32 4.71 -11.61 -7.22
C ALA A 32 4.02 -12.97 -7.37
N ILE A 33 3.13 -13.30 -6.44
CA ILE A 33 2.40 -14.57 -6.44
C ILE A 33 0.94 -14.41 -6.89
N ARG A 34 0.43 -13.18 -6.87
CA ARG A 34 -0.93 -12.86 -7.32
C ARG A 34 -1.01 -11.40 -7.75
N VAL A 35 -1.80 -11.13 -8.78
CA VAL A 35 -2.21 -9.79 -9.16
C VAL A 35 -3.72 -9.75 -9.21
N VAL A 36 -4.27 -8.64 -8.71
CA VAL A 36 -5.69 -8.36 -8.66
C VAL A 36 -5.91 -7.04 -9.36
N GLU A 37 -6.75 -7.06 -10.39
CA GLU A 37 -7.18 -5.90 -11.12
C GLU A 37 -8.68 -6.02 -11.40
N ASN A 38 -9.41 -4.91 -11.43
CA ASN A 38 -10.84 -4.94 -11.70
C ASN A 38 -11.33 -3.69 -12.43
N ALA A 39 -12.61 -3.68 -12.79
CA ALA A 39 -13.23 -2.62 -13.59
C ALA A 39 -13.32 -1.26 -12.88
N SER A 40 -13.06 -1.18 -11.56
CA SER A 40 -13.03 0.09 -10.85
C SER A 40 -11.70 0.85 -11.01
N GLY A 41 -10.75 0.28 -11.76
CA GLY A 41 -9.41 0.82 -11.93
C GLY A 41 -8.43 0.38 -10.84
N TYR A 42 -8.90 -0.40 -9.86
CA TYR A 42 -8.04 -0.95 -8.82
C TYR A 42 -7.01 -1.90 -9.44
N TYR A 43 -5.78 -1.79 -8.94
CA TYR A 43 -4.68 -2.70 -9.24
C TYR A 43 -3.84 -2.93 -7.98
N GLY A 44 -3.56 -4.19 -7.66
CA GLY A 44 -2.72 -4.56 -6.53
C GLY A 44 -2.01 -5.88 -6.73
N VAL A 45 -0.88 -6.05 -6.04
CA VAL A 45 -0.01 -7.22 -6.17
C VAL A 45 0.26 -7.79 -4.78
N ILE A 46 0.17 -9.12 -4.68
CA ILE A 46 0.59 -9.85 -3.48
C ILE A 46 2.00 -10.38 -3.74
N TYR A 47 2.98 -9.84 -3.03
CA TYR A 47 4.35 -10.30 -3.05
C TYR A 47 4.59 -11.27 -1.89
N LYS A 48 5.36 -12.32 -2.15
CA LYS A 48 5.81 -13.27 -1.14
C LYS A 48 7.32 -13.20 -1.00
N ASN A 49 7.81 -13.02 0.21
CA ASN A 49 9.21 -13.26 0.52
C ASN A 49 9.48 -14.77 0.45
N VAL A 50 10.35 -15.23 -0.44
CA VAL A 50 10.58 -16.69 -0.59
C VAL A 50 11.36 -17.30 0.57
N VAL A 51 12.03 -16.48 1.39
CA VAL A 51 12.81 -16.92 2.56
C VAL A 51 11.93 -16.94 3.82
N THR A 52 11.27 -15.81 4.14
CA THR A 52 10.46 -15.68 5.36
C THR A 52 9.01 -16.12 5.19
N HIS A 53 8.57 -16.28 3.94
CA HIS A 53 7.18 -16.53 3.54
C HIS A 53 6.18 -15.41 3.84
N GLU A 54 6.63 -14.29 4.40
CA GLU A 54 5.81 -13.08 4.63
C GLU A 54 5.16 -12.60 3.33
N LEU A 55 3.94 -12.09 3.46
CA LEU A 55 3.19 -11.51 2.36
C LEU A 55 3.11 -9.99 2.50
N VAL A 56 3.36 -9.30 1.40
CA VAL A 56 3.18 -7.85 1.27
C VAL A 56 2.15 -7.59 0.19
N VAL A 57 1.07 -6.91 0.55
CA VAL A 57 0.07 -6.42 -0.39
C VAL A 57 0.46 -5.01 -0.81
N ALA A 58 0.82 -4.84 -2.08
CA ALA A 58 1.09 -3.53 -2.66
C ALA A 58 -0.15 -3.05 -3.42
N HIS A 59 -0.64 -1.88 -3.08
CA HIS A 59 -1.72 -1.22 -3.82
C HIS A 59 -1.11 -0.17 -4.74
N ARG A 60 -1.51 -0.20 -6.02
CA ARG A 60 -1.13 0.84 -6.99
C ARG A 60 -2.00 2.07 -6.74
N GLY A 61 -1.38 3.25 -6.74
CA GLY A 61 -2.13 4.50 -6.84
C GLY A 61 -2.45 4.82 -8.30
N THR A 62 -3.17 5.91 -8.54
CA THR A 62 -3.46 6.31 -9.92
C THR A 62 -2.18 6.82 -10.61
N GLU A 63 -1.95 6.36 -11.84
CA GLU A 63 -0.86 6.85 -12.70
C GLU A 63 -1.23 8.24 -13.22
N PHE A 64 -0.66 9.25 -12.58
CA PHE A 64 -0.81 10.62 -13.02
C PHE A 64 0.57 11.15 -13.44
N ASP A 65 0.68 11.68 -14.66
CA ASP A 65 1.82 12.51 -15.05
C ASP A 65 2.03 13.61 -14.00
N GLY A 66 3.29 13.98 -13.73
CA GLY A 66 3.65 14.87 -12.62
C GLY A 66 2.92 16.22 -12.61
N ASP A 67 2.49 16.72 -13.76
CA ASP A 67 1.67 17.93 -13.89
C ASP A 67 0.20 17.69 -13.43
N LYS A 68 -0.36 16.51 -13.69
CA LYS A 68 -1.71 16.12 -13.27
C LYS A 68 -1.81 15.88 -11.76
N LEU A 69 -0.76 15.35 -11.11
CA LEU A 69 -0.72 15.23 -9.64
C LEU A 69 -0.83 16.59 -8.96
N ARG A 70 -0.12 17.60 -9.50
CA ARG A 70 -0.20 18.97 -8.99
C ARG A 70 -1.58 19.58 -9.20
N ASP A 71 -2.14 19.44 -10.39
CA ASP A 71 -3.48 19.96 -10.69
C ASP A 71 -4.58 19.28 -9.88
N LEU A 72 -4.49 17.97 -9.60
CA LEU A 72 -5.49 17.25 -8.80
C LEU A 72 -5.47 17.67 -7.32
N VAL A 73 -4.27 17.82 -6.74
CA VAL A 73 -4.11 18.26 -5.34
C VAL A 73 -4.53 19.72 -5.15
N VAL A 74 -4.32 20.56 -6.16
CA VAL A 74 -4.66 21.99 -6.10
C VAL A 74 -6.14 22.24 -6.45
N THR A 75 -6.74 21.43 -7.33
CA THR A 75 -8.03 21.78 -7.95
C THR A 75 -9.19 20.91 -7.48
N ASP A 76 -9.04 19.62 -7.13
CA ASP A 76 -10.18 18.77 -6.77
C ASP A 76 -9.82 17.55 -5.88
N GLY A 77 -9.54 17.76 -4.59
CA GLY A 77 -9.43 16.67 -3.60
C GLY A 77 -10.70 15.77 -3.51
N GLN A 78 -11.83 16.23 -4.06
CA GLN A 78 -13.04 15.42 -4.21
C GLN A 78 -12.87 14.28 -5.21
N MET A 79 -12.09 14.47 -6.29
CA MET A 79 -11.87 13.44 -7.31
C MET A 79 -11.03 12.29 -6.76
N GLU A 80 -10.00 12.59 -5.95
CA GLU A 80 -9.18 11.57 -5.29
C GLU A 80 -10.00 10.71 -4.33
N LEU A 81 -10.91 11.31 -3.56
CA LEU A 81 -11.84 10.58 -2.69
C LEU A 81 -12.81 9.69 -3.50
N ILE A 82 -13.25 10.13 -4.67
CA ILE A 82 -14.10 9.32 -5.55
C ILE A 82 -13.33 8.10 -6.06
N GLU A 83 -12.10 8.27 -6.57
CA GLU A 83 -11.26 7.16 -7.02
C GLU A 83 -10.92 6.19 -5.88
N LEU A 84 -10.58 6.74 -4.71
CA LEU A 84 -10.34 5.97 -3.49
C LEU A 84 -11.54 5.09 -3.13
N ASN A 85 -12.74 5.67 -3.15
CA ASN A 85 -13.98 4.95 -2.86
C ASN A 85 -14.25 3.84 -3.89
N GLN A 86 -13.97 4.08 -5.17
CA GLN A 86 -14.15 3.08 -6.23
C GLN A 86 -13.19 1.90 -6.10
N GLN A 87 -11.96 2.15 -5.62
CA GLN A 87 -10.90 1.14 -5.55
C GLN A 87 -10.85 0.38 -4.21
N LEU A 88 -11.49 0.88 -3.16
CA LEU A 88 -11.40 0.32 -1.80
C LEU A 88 -11.85 -1.15 -1.72
N ASP A 89 -12.93 -1.53 -2.40
CA ASP A 89 -13.40 -2.93 -2.36
C ASP A 89 -12.41 -3.89 -3.03
N GLY A 90 -11.74 -3.46 -4.12
CA GLY A 90 -10.65 -4.24 -4.71
C GLY A 90 -9.45 -4.39 -3.77
N ALA A 91 -9.13 -3.34 -3.00
CA ALA A 91 -8.07 -3.38 -1.98
C ALA A 91 -8.42 -4.38 -0.86
N ARG A 92 -9.66 -4.36 -0.37
CA ARG A 92 -10.18 -5.32 0.62
C ARG A 92 -10.10 -6.76 0.12
N GLU A 93 -10.60 -7.02 -1.09
CA GLU A 93 -10.55 -8.35 -1.71
C GLU A 93 -9.12 -8.88 -1.82
N THR A 94 -8.17 -8.01 -2.17
CA THR A 94 -6.76 -8.37 -2.28
C THR A 94 -6.15 -8.73 -0.93
N VAL A 95 -6.48 -7.98 0.13
CA VAL A 95 -6.03 -8.28 1.49
C VAL A 95 -6.63 -9.58 2.00
N GLU A 96 -7.92 -9.82 1.79
CA GLU A 96 -8.57 -11.07 2.18
C GLU A 96 -7.99 -12.28 1.43
N LEU A 97 -7.67 -12.12 0.14
CA LEU A 97 -6.95 -13.11 -0.63
C LEU A 97 -5.55 -13.38 -0.05
N ALA A 98 -4.79 -12.35 0.32
CA ALA A 98 -3.49 -12.49 0.96
C ALA A 98 -3.59 -13.23 2.30
N ARG A 99 -4.58 -12.91 3.13
CA ARG A 99 -4.83 -13.62 4.41
C ARG A 99 -5.22 -15.08 4.19
N ALA A 100 -6.02 -15.37 3.16
CA ALA A 100 -6.34 -16.75 2.79
C ALA A 100 -5.10 -17.53 2.34
N LEU A 101 -4.23 -16.90 1.54
CA LEU A 101 -2.95 -17.49 1.14
C LEU A 101 -2.04 -17.71 2.35
N ALA A 102 -1.92 -16.74 3.25
CA ALA A 102 -1.14 -16.84 4.48
C ALA A 102 -1.55 -18.05 5.33
N ARG A 103 -2.87 -18.29 5.50
CA ARG A 103 -3.41 -19.45 6.23
C ARG A 103 -3.04 -20.81 5.62
N THR A 104 -2.80 -20.86 4.31
CA THR A 104 -2.50 -22.12 3.59
C THR A 104 -1.00 -22.33 3.37
N MET A 105 -0.17 -21.28 3.48
CA MET A 105 1.26 -21.32 3.17
C MET A 105 2.18 -21.55 4.39
N GLY A 106 1.67 -21.40 5.61
CA GLY A 106 2.50 -21.51 6.82
C GLY A 106 3.06 -22.92 7.02
N PRO A 107 4.39 -23.11 7.06
CA PRO A 107 4.96 -24.39 7.46
C PRO A 107 4.63 -24.65 8.94
N GLY A 108 3.97 -25.78 9.21
CA GLY A 108 3.84 -26.33 10.56
C GLY A 108 3.28 -25.38 11.63
N ARG A 109 2.08 -24.81 11.40
CA ARG A 109 1.33 -23.93 12.34
C ARG A 109 1.92 -22.52 12.57
N THR A 110 2.93 -22.10 11.82
CA THR A 110 3.42 -20.71 11.90
C THR A 110 2.51 -19.80 11.09
N GLU A 111 1.95 -18.76 11.71
CA GLU A 111 1.14 -17.76 11.02
C GLU A 111 2.03 -16.92 10.09
N VAL A 112 1.71 -16.92 8.80
CA VAL A 112 2.39 -16.08 7.82
C VAL A 112 1.90 -14.65 8.00
N THR A 113 2.84 -13.73 8.24
CA THR A 113 2.50 -12.31 8.41
C THR A 113 2.06 -11.70 7.09
N VAL A 114 1.00 -10.90 7.13
CA VAL A 114 0.50 -10.09 6.01
C VAL A 114 0.69 -8.62 6.37
N THR A 115 1.22 -7.84 5.42
CA THR A 115 1.47 -6.40 5.55
C THR A 115 1.01 -5.66 4.31
N ALA A 116 0.84 -4.35 4.41
CA ALA A 116 0.40 -3.50 3.31
C ALA A 116 1.44 -2.43 2.94
N THR A 117 1.52 -2.09 1.66
CA THR A 117 2.34 -1.00 1.13
C THR A 117 1.65 -0.28 -0.03
N GLY A 118 2.08 0.94 -0.32
CA GLY A 118 1.59 1.70 -1.47
C GLY A 118 2.12 3.12 -1.50
N HIS A 119 2.03 3.73 -2.68
CA HIS A 119 2.40 5.13 -2.94
C HIS A 119 1.17 5.96 -3.33
N SER A 120 1.15 7.27 -2.99
CA SER A 120 0.06 8.19 -3.38
C SER A 120 -1.31 7.62 -2.94
N LEU A 121 -2.29 7.52 -3.84
CA LEU A 121 -3.60 6.90 -3.60
C LEU A 121 -3.48 5.44 -3.08
N GLY A 122 -2.53 4.66 -3.61
CA GLY A 122 -2.27 3.30 -3.17
C GLY A 122 -1.82 3.23 -1.70
N GLY A 123 -1.11 4.26 -1.24
CA GLY A 123 -0.75 4.42 0.17
C GLY A 123 -1.96 4.72 1.08
N ALA A 124 -2.99 5.40 0.58
CA ALA A 124 -4.24 5.57 1.30
C ALA A 124 -5.02 4.26 1.40
N LEU A 125 -5.10 3.48 0.31
CA LEU A 125 -5.65 2.12 0.31
C LEU A 125 -4.93 1.22 1.32
N ALA A 126 -3.59 1.30 1.37
CA ALA A 126 -2.78 0.57 2.35
C ALA A 126 -3.09 0.98 3.81
N GLN A 127 -3.26 2.27 4.09
CA GLN A 127 -3.65 2.75 5.42
C GLN A 127 -5.04 2.24 5.83
N MET A 128 -6.05 2.38 4.96
CA MET A 128 -7.42 1.99 5.28
C MET A 128 -7.53 0.48 5.51
N THR A 129 -6.94 -0.32 4.62
CA THR A 129 -6.94 -1.78 4.79
C THR A 129 -6.11 -2.22 5.98
N ALA A 130 -4.98 -1.56 6.28
CA ALA A 130 -4.23 -1.84 7.49
C ALA A 130 -5.03 -1.55 8.77
N ALA A 131 -5.81 -0.46 8.79
CA ALA A 131 -6.70 -0.15 9.89
C ALA A 131 -7.84 -1.18 10.03
N GLU A 132 -8.48 -1.55 8.92
CA GLU A 132 -9.63 -2.47 8.89
C GLU A 132 -9.24 -3.90 9.28
N TYR A 133 -8.09 -4.39 8.79
CA TYR A 133 -7.66 -5.78 8.99
C TYR A 133 -6.58 -5.94 10.08
N GLY A 134 -6.20 -4.85 10.76
CA GLY A 134 -5.16 -4.87 11.80
C GLY A 134 -3.76 -5.19 11.26
N LEU A 135 -3.45 -4.82 10.02
CA LEU A 135 -2.15 -5.07 9.40
C LEU A 135 -1.12 -4.02 9.83
N ARG A 136 0.15 -4.39 9.70
CA ARG A 136 1.25 -3.43 9.67
C ARG A 136 1.53 -3.01 8.23
N GLY A 137 2.15 -1.86 8.05
CA GLY A 137 2.51 -1.41 6.71
C GLY A 137 3.44 -0.21 6.67
N GLU A 138 3.88 0.12 5.48
CA GLU A 138 4.64 1.34 5.21
C GLU A 138 4.14 1.96 3.91
N THR A 139 4.01 3.27 3.88
CA THR A 139 3.46 4.00 2.74
C THR A 139 4.38 5.13 2.33
N PHE A 140 4.32 5.55 1.07
CA PHE A 140 5.26 6.52 0.50
C PHE A 140 4.49 7.64 -0.18
N ASN A 141 4.71 8.89 0.26
CA ASN A 141 4.00 10.08 -0.19
C ASN A 141 2.49 9.83 -0.36
N ALA A 142 1.89 9.16 0.64
CA ALA A 142 0.53 8.68 0.56
C ALA A 142 -0.46 9.81 0.86
N TYR A 143 -1.65 9.74 0.29
CA TYR A 143 -2.75 10.56 0.81
C TYR A 143 -3.12 10.09 2.24
N GLY A 144 -3.34 11.03 3.14
CA GLY A 144 -3.68 10.74 4.53
C GLY A 144 -5.10 10.18 4.67
N ALA A 145 -5.23 8.94 5.14
CA ALA A 145 -6.52 8.24 5.16
C ALA A 145 -7.32 8.38 6.47
N ALA A 146 -6.79 9.05 7.49
CA ALA A 146 -7.47 9.17 8.78
C ALA A 146 -8.81 9.92 8.62
N GLY A 147 -9.87 9.37 9.22
CA GLY A 147 -11.25 9.84 9.09
C GLY A 147 -12.01 9.26 7.89
N LEU A 148 -11.32 8.62 6.93
CA LEU A 148 -11.98 7.95 5.80
C LEU A 148 -12.39 6.53 6.18
N HIS A 149 -13.64 6.14 5.89
CA HIS A 149 -14.14 4.78 6.11
C HIS A 149 -13.89 4.23 7.53
N GLY A 150 -13.91 5.10 8.55
CA GLY A 150 -13.67 4.73 9.94
C GLY A 150 -12.19 4.52 10.30
N THR A 151 -11.26 4.86 9.41
CA THR A 151 -9.82 4.80 9.65
C THR A 151 -9.43 5.75 10.78
N PRO A 152 -8.81 5.28 11.87
CA PRO A 152 -8.45 6.14 13.01
C PRO A 152 -7.26 7.03 12.68
N ALA A 153 -7.14 8.15 13.40
CA ALA A 153 -5.94 8.98 13.38
C ALA A 153 -4.88 8.40 14.34
N GLY A 154 -3.61 8.52 13.96
CA GLY A 154 -2.48 8.07 14.79
C GLY A 154 -2.32 6.54 14.86
N GLY A 155 -1.57 6.06 15.84
CA GLY A 155 -1.16 4.66 15.94
C GLY A 155 0.29 4.43 15.47
N ALA A 156 0.72 3.17 15.48
CA ALA A 156 2.08 2.78 15.10
C ALA A 156 2.10 1.57 14.15
N GLN A 157 0.93 1.14 13.66
CA GLN A 157 0.81 0.00 12.75
C GLN A 157 1.39 0.34 11.37
N VAL A 158 1.17 1.57 10.90
CA VAL A 158 1.65 2.06 9.60
C VAL A 158 2.72 3.14 9.80
N ILE A 159 3.78 3.10 8.99
CA ILE A 159 4.79 4.17 8.90
C ILE A 159 4.61 4.89 7.57
N ASN A 160 4.29 6.18 7.61
CA ASN A 160 4.06 7.00 6.43
C ASN A 160 5.31 7.82 6.15
N HIS A 161 5.98 7.52 5.03
CA HIS A 161 7.19 8.20 4.57
C HIS A 161 6.80 9.35 3.65
N VAL A 162 6.99 10.58 4.13
CA VAL A 162 6.52 11.80 3.47
C VAL A 162 7.71 12.69 3.13
N ARG A 163 7.80 13.18 1.90
CA ARG A 163 8.74 14.26 1.57
C ARG A 163 8.17 15.58 2.06
N ALA A 164 8.98 16.43 2.70
CA ALA A 164 8.51 17.70 3.28
C ALA A 164 7.81 18.63 2.27
N THR A 165 8.13 18.50 0.99
CA THR A 165 7.56 19.31 -0.11
C THR A 165 6.41 18.60 -0.86
N ASP A 166 5.99 17.42 -0.40
CA ASP A 166 4.95 16.63 -1.06
C ASP A 166 3.56 17.10 -0.63
N MET A 167 2.80 17.64 -1.60
CA MET A 167 1.48 18.20 -1.33
C MET A 167 0.40 17.13 -1.15
N VAL A 168 0.59 15.93 -1.70
CA VAL A 168 -0.35 14.79 -1.56
C VAL A 168 -0.44 14.36 -0.10
N SER A 169 0.72 14.20 0.54
CA SER A 169 0.81 13.83 1.96
C SER A 169 0.32 14.91 2.91
N ALA A 170 0.30 16.17 2.47
CA ALA A 170 -0.22 17.28 3.26
C ALA A 170 -1.76 17.39 3.23
N ALA A 171 -2.43 16.66 2.33
CA ALA A 171 -3.86 16.80 2.08
C ALA A 171 -4.77 16.12 3.12
N GLY A 172 -4.24 15.23 3.97
CA GLY A 172 -5.01 14.52 4.99
C GLY A 172 -4.16 14.07 6.18
N GLN A 173 -4.81 13.79 7.32
CA GLN A 173 -4.13 13.15 8.44
C GLN A 173 -3.90 11.67 8.15
N HIS A 174 -2.79 11.11 8.65
CA HIS A 174 -2.44 9.72 8.39
C HIS A 174 -2.87 8.78 9.53
N PHE A 175 -3.20 7.54 9.16
CA PHE A 175 -3.19 6.43 10.10
C PHE A 175 -1.76 5.95 10.33
N GLY A 176 -1.38 5.77 11.59
CA GLY A 176 -0.02 5.40 11.97
C GLY A 176 0.90 6.59 12.26
N SER A 177 2.20 6.35 12.18
CA SER A 177 3.26 7.34 12.42
C SER A 177 3.72 7.98 11.12
N VAL A 178 4.14 9.24 11.17
CA VAL A 178 4.64 9.99 10.01
C VAL A 178 6.14 10.22 10.17
N ARG A 179 6.91 9.98 9.11
CA ARG A 179 8.34 10.31 8.99
C ARG A 179 8.54 11.26 7.83
N ILE A 180 9.00 12.46 8.13
CA ILE A 180 9.24 13.52 7.15
C ILE A 180 10.71 13.50 6.74
N TYR A 181 10.97 13.61 5.44
CA TYR A 181 12.30 13.61 4.82
C TYR A 181 12.54 14.88 4.01
#